data_AF-A0A820J7V8-F1
#
_entry.id   AF-A0A820J7V8-F1
#
_cell.length_a   1.000
_cell.length_b   1.000
_cell.length_c   1.000
_cell.angle_alpha   90.00
_cell.angle_beta   90.00
_cell.angle_gamma   90.00
#
_symmetry.space_group_name_H-M   'P 1'
#
loop_
_entity.id
_entity.type
_entity.pdbx_description
1 polymer ?
#
loop_
_entity_poly.entity_id
_entity_poly.type
_entity_poly.pdbx_seq_one_letter_code
_entity_poly.pdbx_strand_id
1 'polypeptide(L)'
;AFVGSEKLWKPIFSNPFLHTTTFGGNPLACAAAIATINVIFEERLCERARTIGDIFLAKLKSSIKPYTPHIALDARGKGLMLALECADTDIGFHNFSEPTKAP
;
A
#
# COMPACT_ATOMS: atom_id res chain seq x y z
N ALA A 1 12.27 -8.63 -6.41
CA ALA A 1 12.38 -8.97 -7.85
C ALA A 1 12.17 -7.69 -8.65
N PHE A 2 12.81 -7.57 -9.81
CA PHE A 2 12.62 -6.46 -10.74
C PHE A 2 12.00 -6.99 -12.02
N VAL A 3 11.05 -6.25 -12.60
CA VAL A 3 10.44 -6.57 -13.89
C VAL A 3 10.74 -5.41 -14.83
N GLY A 4 11.10 -5.72 -16.07
CA GLY A 4 11.47 -4.71 -17.06
C GLY A 4 11.34 -5.27 -18.48
N SER A 5 11.28 -4.38 -19.46
CA SER A 5 11.25 -4.77 -20.86
C SER A 5 12.57 -5.41 -21.29
N GLU A 6 12.53 -6.27 -22.31
CA GLU A 6 13.73 -6.88 -22.86
C GLU A 6 14.78 -5.84 -23.25
N LYS A 7 14.35 -4.73 -23.87
CA LYS A 7 15.23 -3.61 -24.24
C LYS A 7 16.07 -3.10 -23.06
N LEU A 8 15.50 -3.03 -21.87
CA LEU A 8 16.20 -2.59 -20.65
C LEU A 8 17.10 -3.68 -20.06
N TRP A 9 16.74 -4.95 -20.22
CA TRP A 9 17.52 -6.08 -19.68
C TRP A 9 18.70 -6.51 -20.56
N LYS A 10 18.75 -6.11 -21.84
CA LYS A 10 19.84 -6.45 -22.77
C LYS A 10 21.26 -6.32 -22.19
N PRO A 11 21.62 -5.26 -21.45
CA PRO A 11 22.96 -5.13 -20.86
C PRO A 11 23.28 -6.18 -19.77
N ILE A 12 22.27 -6.74 -19.11
CA ILE A 12 22.45 -7.76 -18.07
C ILE A 12 22.64 -9.15 -18.69
N PHE A 13 22.15 -9.39 -19.91
CA PHE A 13 22.33 -10.67 -20.60
C PHE A 13 23.79 -10.95 -20.98
N SER A 14 24.58 -9.90 -21.26
CA SER A 14 26.01 -10.05 -21.57
C SER A 14 26.85 -10.38 -20.33
N ASN A 15 26.39 -10.00 -19.13
CA ASN A 15 27.00 -10.40 -17.87
C ASN A 15 25.90 -10.58 -16.79
N PRO A 16 25.42 -11.82 -16.58
CA PRO A 16 24.33 -12.09 -15.64
C PRO A 16 24.71 -11.88 -14.18
N PHE A 17 25.99 -11.66 -13.86
CA PHE A 17 26.47 -11.44 -12.50
C PHE A 17 26.55 -9.96 -12.11
N LEU A 18 26.22 -9.03 -13.01
CA LEU A 18 26.23 -7.58 -12.73
C LEU A 18 25.34 -7.19 -11.55
N HIS A 19 24.27 -7.94 -11.30
CA HIS A 19 23.39 -7.74 -10.16
C HIS A 19 22.87 -9.08 -9.66
N THR A 20 23.28 -9.46 -8.45
CA THR A 20 22.88 -10.71 -7.81
C THR A 20 22.60 -10.46 -6.33
N THR A 21 21.94 -11.42 -5.69
CA THR A 21 21.70 -11.39 -4.24
C THR A 21 21.61 -12.81 -3.70
N THR A 22 22.19 -13.06 -2.53
CA THR A 22 22.33 -14.39 -1.94
C THR A 22 21.00 -15.10 -1.70
N PHE A 23 19.96 -14.35 -1.30
CA PHE A 23 18.64 -14.93 -0.98
C PHE A 23 17.58 -14.64 -2.04
N GLY A 24 17.95 -13.98 -3.13
CA GLY A 24 17.01 -13.62 -4.20
C GLY A 24 16.50 -14.84 -4.94
N GLY A 25 15.19 -14.93 -5.12
CA GLY A 25 14.58 -16.02 -5.91
C GLY A 25 14.64 -17.40 -5.23
N ASN A 26 14.88 -17.45 -3.91
CA ASN A 26 14.88 -18.73 -3.20
C ASN A 26 13.50 -19.44 -3.33
N PRO A 27 13.46 -20.79 -3.35
CA PRO A 27 12.23 -21.54 -3.62
C PRO A 27 11.08 -21.25 -2.65
N LEU A 28 11.38 -21.01 -1.37
CA LEU A 28 10.37 -20.74 -0.35
C LEU A 28 9.64 -19.41 -0.61
N ALA A 29 10.41 -18.34 -0.87
CA ALA A 29 9.84 -17.04 -1.21
C ALA A 29 9.05 -17.08 -2.53
N CYS A 30 9.55 -17.82 -3.53
CA CYS A 30 8.85 -17.99 -4.80
C CYS A 30 7.52 -18.73 -4.62
N ALA A 31 7.48 -19.81 -3.82
CA ALA A 31 6.25 -20.55 -3.53
C ALA A 31 5.21 -19.66 -2.81
N ALA A 32 5.64 -18.88 -1.81
CA ALA A 32 4.77 -17.93 -1.10
C ALA A 32 4.23 -16.84 -2.04
N ALA A 33 5.07 -16.30 -2.93
CA ALA A 33 4.65 -15.29 -3.89
C ALA A 33 3.62 -15.84 -4.89
N ILE A 34 3.83 -17.04 -5.43
CA ILE A 34 2.88 -17.70 -6.35
C ILE A 34 1.54 -17.95 -5.64
N ALA A 35 1.55 -18.51 -4.43
CA ALA A 35 0.34 -18.74 -3.65
C ALA A 35 -0.42 -17.42 -3.37
N THR A 36 0.32 -16.36 -3.02
CA THR A 36 -0.26 -15.02 -2.78
C THR A 36 -0.93 -14.47 -4.04
N ILE A 37 -0.27 -14.58 -5.20
CA ILE A 37 -0.82 -14.15 -6.49
C ILE A 37 -2.09 -14.95 -6.82
N ASN A 38 -2.09 -16.27 -6.60
CA ASN A 38 -3.29 -17.10 -6.83
C ASN A 38 -4.47 -16.62 -5.97
N VAL A 39 -4.25 -16.39 -4.67
CA VAL A 39 -5.29 -15.89 -3.76
C VAL A 39 -5.82 -14.52 -4.21
N ILE A 40 -4.94 -13.61 -4.66
CA ILE A 40 -5.35 -12.30 -5.18
C ILE A 40 -6.37 -12.45 -6.33
N PHE A 41 -6.15 -13.40 -7.23
CA PHE A 41 -7.05 -13.66 -8.37
C PHE A 41 -8.29 -14.49 -7.97
N GLU A 42 -8.12 -15.60 -7.25
CA GLU A 42 -9.20 -16.51 -6.85
C GLU A 42 -10.24 -15.81 -5.96
N GLU A 43 -9.80 -15.00 -5.00
CA GLU A 43 -10.69 -14.25 -4.11
C GLU A 43 -11.07 -12.86 -4.64
N ARG A 44 -10.64 -12.51 -5.86
CA ARG A 44 -10.93 -11.21 -6.51
C ARG A 44 -10.61 -10.02 -5.62
N LEU A 45 -9.43 -10.06 -4.99
CA LEU A 45 -9.04 -9.11 -3.95
C LEU A 45 -8.90 -7.69 -4.47
N CYS A 46 -8.55 -7.51 -5.75
CA CYS A 46 -8.46 -6.18 -6.37
C CYS A 46 -9.82 -5.49 -6.47
N GLU A 47 -10.86 -6.20 -6.91
CA GLU A 47 -12.23 -5.66 -6.98
C GLU A 47 -12.83 -5.45 -5.60
N ARG A 48 -12.56 -6.36 -4.66
CA ARG A 48 -12.96 -6.21 -3.27
C ARG A 48 -12.30 -4.98 -2.63
N ALA A 49 -11.00 -4.78 -2.84
CA ALA A 49 -10.28 -3.61 -2.36
C ALA A 49 -10.83 -2.30 -2.94
N ARG A 50 -11.25 -2.30 -4.21
CA ARG A 50 -11.96 -1.15 -4.82
C ARG A 50 -13.28 -0.89 -4.11
N THR A 51 -14.14 -1.90 -4.01
CA THR A 51 -15.48 -1.78 -3.44
C THR A 51 -15.46 -1.33 -1.98
N ILE A 52 -14.64 -1.99 -1.15
CA ILE A 52 -14.51 -1.64 0.27
C ILE A 52 -13.83 -0.28 0.42
N GLY A 53 -12.80 0.00 -0.39
CA GLY A 53 -12.10 1.27 -0.42
C GLY A 53 -13.03 2.45 -0.69
N ASP A 54 -13.90 2.35 -1.69
CA ASP A 54 -14.87 3.40 -2.04
C ASP A 54 -15.86 3.65 -0.89
N ILE A 55 -16.38 2.58 -0.28
CA ILE A 55 -17.26 2.67 0.90
C ILE A 55 -16.54 3.34 2.07
N PHE A 56 -15.31 2.92 2.36
CA PHE A 56 -14.54 3.44 3.49
C PHE A 56 -14.18 4.91 3.27
N LEU A 57 -13.66 5.27 2.10
CA LEU A 57 -13.32 6.65 1.79
C LEU A 57 -14.55 7.58 1.84
N ALA A 58 -15.70 7.14 1.34
CA ALA A 58 -16.94 7.91 1.44
C ALA A 58 -17.34 8.15 2.90
N LYS A 59 -17.25 7.11 3.75
CA LYS A 59 -17.52 7.22 5.18
C LYS A 59 -16.56 8.18 5.87
N LEU A 60 -15.25 8.07 5.62
CA LEU A 60 -14.24 8.98 6.18
C LEU A 60 -14.55 10.44 5.82
N LYS A 61 -14.81 10.72 4.55
CA LYS A 61 -15.15 12.08 4.08
C LYS A 61 -16.41 12.63 4.74
N SER A 62 -17.43 11.79 4.93
CA SER A 62 -18.67 12.20 5.61
C SER A 62 -18.46 12.49 7.10
N SER A 63 -17.47 11.87 7.75
CA SER A 63 -17.18 12.10 9.16
C SER A 63 -16.34 13.36 9.42
N ILE A 64 -15.51 13.78 8.47
CA ILE A 64 -14.63 14.96 8.63
C ILE A 64 -15.43 16.25 8.58
N LYS A 65 -16.23 16.43 7.51
CA LYS A 65 -16.91 17.71 7.20
C LYS A 65 -17.79 18.27 8.32
N PRO A 66 -18.52 17.48 9.12
CA PRO A 66 -19.41 18.02 10.13
C PRO A 66 -18.79 18.14 11.53
N TYR A 67 -17.68 17.44 11.84
CA TYR A 67 -17.34 17.15 13.23
C TYR A 67 -15.91 17.51 13.66
N THR A 68 -14.92 17.51 12.76
CA THR A 68 -13.50 17.56 13.20
C THR A 68 -12.55 18.36 12.28
N PRO A 69 -12.91 19.56 11.78
CA PRO A 69 -12.03 20.33 10.88
C PRO A 69 -10.72 20.79 11.53
N HIS A 70 -10.65 20.82 12.86
CA HIS A 70 -9.45 21.13 13.64
C HIS A 70 -8.54 19.91 13.86
N ILE A 71 -8.96 18.72 13.44
CA ILE A 71 -8.21 17.46 13.57
C ILE A 71 -7.87 16.91 12.18
N ALA A 72 -8.84 16.87 11.26
CA ALA A 72 -8.67 16.34 9.91
C ALA A 72 -9.28 17.28 8.87
N LEU A 73 -8.57 17.46 7.76
CA LEU A 73 -8.94 18.37 6.67
C LEU A 73 -9.58 17.65 5.50
N ASP A 74 -9.03 16.51 5.09
CA ASP A 74 -9.54 15.71 3.98
C ASP A 74 -9.14 14.24 4.13
N ALA A 75 -9.79 13.37 3.36
CA ALA A 75 -9.38 11.99 3.16
C ALA A 75 -9.22 11.71 1.67
N ARG A 76 -8.17 11.00 1.28
CA ARG A 76 -7.91 10.62 -0.11
C ARG A 76 -7.37 9.20 -0.21
N GLY A 77 -7.47 8.59 -1.37
CA GLY A 77 -6.94 7.24 -1.56
C GLY A 77 -7.45 6.55 -2.81
N LYS A 78 -6.98 5.31 -3.02
CA LYS A 78 -7.40 4.45 -4.13
C LYS A 78 -7.44 2.99 -3.65
N GLY A 79 -8.60 2.35 -3.79
CA GLY A 79 -8.83 1.05 -3.16
C GLY A 79 -8.63 1.16 -1.64
N LEU A 80 -7.87 0.23 -1.05
CA LEU A 80 -7.58 0.25 0.39
C LEU A 80 -6.32 1.04 0.78
N MET A 81 -5.64 1.69 -0.16
CA MET A 81 -4.58 2.64 0.16
C MET A 81 -5.21 4.00 0.42
N LEU A 82 -5.49 4.28 1.69
CA LEU A 82 -6.19 5.47 2.16
C LEU A 82 -5.26 6.36 2.99
N ALA A 83 -5.50 7.65 2.95
CA ALA A 83 -4.79 8.66 3.73
C ALA A 83 -5.80 9.66 4.33
N LEU A 84 -5.53 10.06 5.57
CA LEU A 84 -6.22 11.14 6.26
C LEU A 84 -5.25 12.31 6.40
N GLU A 85 -5.65 13.47 5.90
CA GLU A 85 -4.89 14.70 6.10
C GLU A 85 -5.28 15.31 7.43
N CYS A 86 -4.32 15.41 8.35
CA CYS A 86 -4.52 16.04 9.64
C CYS A 86 -4.35 17.56 9.52
N ALA A 87 -5.04 18.32 10.38
CA ALA A 87 -4.96 19.78 10.39
C ALA A 87 -3.58 20.30 10.83
N ASP A 88 -2.90 19.53 11.66
CA ASP A 88 -1.57 19.85 12.17
C ASP A 88 -0.71 18.57 12.30
N THR A 89 0.60 18.75 12.24
CA THR A 89 1.57 17.65 12.34
C THR A 89 1.54 17.00 13.72
N ASP A 90 1.41 17.78 14.79
CA ASP A 90 1.38 17.26 16.16
C ASP A 90 0.14 16.39 16.38
N ILE A 91 -1.01 16.80 15.83
CA ILE A 91 -2.25 16.00 15.84
C ILE A 91 -2.04 14.67 15.13
N GLY A 92 -1.39 14.68 13.96
CA GLY A 92 -1.07 13.45 13.23
C GLY A 92 -0.11 12.54 14.01
N PHE A 93 0.95 13.13 14.59
CA PHE A 93 1.98 12.40 15.31
C PHE A 93 1.44 11.74 16.59
N HIS A 94 0.70 12.49 17.42
CA HIS A 94 0.17 11.97 18.67
C HIS A 94 -0.90 10.89 18.46
N ASN A 95 -1.80 11.06 17.49
CA ASN A 95 -2.91 10.13 17.32
C ASN A 95 -2.55 8.85 16.56
N PHE A 96 -1.53 8.89 15.68
CA PHE A 96 -1.23 7.76 14.79
C PHE A 96 0.15 7.12 15.01
N SER A 97 1.16 7.85 15.49
CA SER A 97 2.48 7.26 15.81
C SER A 97 2.68 6.91 17.28
N GLU A 98 2.01 7.60 18.21
CA GLU A 98 2.01 7.28 19.65
C GLU A 98 0.58 7.14 20.22
N PRO A 99 -0.20 6.13 19.79
CA PRO A 99 -1.62 6.03 20.12
C PRO A 99 -1.94 5.89 21.62
N THR A 100 -0.93 5.66 22.48
CA THR A 100 -1.08 5.52 23.93
C THR A 100 -0.95 6.83 24.71
N LYS A 101 -0.69 7.97 24.05
CA LYS A 101 -0.60 9.30 24.68
C LYS A 101 -1.62 10.30 24.13
N ALA A 102 -2.80 9.84 23.74
CA ALA A 102 -3.92 10.75 23.53
C ALA A 102 -4.30 11.40 24.88
N PRO A 103 -4.54 12.73 24.94
CA PRO A 103 -4.97 13.41 26.15
C PRO A 103 -6.34 12.94 26.66
#